data_AF-A0A961ME40-F1
#
_entry.id   AF-A0A961ME40-F1
#
_cell.length_a   1.000
_cell.length_b   1.000
_cell.length_c   1.000
_cell.angle_alpha   90.00
_cell.angle_beta   90.00
_cell.angle_gamma   90.00
#
_symmetry.space_group_name_H-M   'P 1'
#
loop_
_entity.id
_entity.type
_entity.pdbx_description
1 polymer ?
#
loop_
_entity_poly.entity_id
_entity_poly.type
_entity_poly.pdbx_seq_one_letter_code
_entity_poly.pdbx_strand_id
1 'polypeptide(L)'
;MDGIRIFIHAVRMVLGNFPVTLRIGGALLVVQFLLALMAGQAYFNAGTGQGALMMSGQGSLAMFLLSVARIVFGLWIAVAWHRFILLEEMPGAALPHWNGSAIWAYFKAGVIVALIVVAAVIPMVMLGSFLIFPFVSSGSAEPSLFVMLLGLLVFYLPAAYIGYRIAPMLPSAAIGNRLKLGEAWSATAGSGAAFVLLALVSLLAGWLLNLPALYLARGSLILGLIWGTLAEWLTVFVGASILTTIHGHYVEKRELNA
;
A
#
# COMPACT_ATOMS: atom_id res chain seq x y z
N MET A 1 -6.45 0.48 -22.17
CA MET A 1 -7.16 0.17 -20.90
C MET A 1 -6.15 -0.36 -19.88
N ASP A 2 -5.08 0.39 -19.65
CA ASP A 2 -3.84 -0.25 -19.16
C ASP A 2 -3.79 -0.34 -17.63
N GLY A 3 -4.57 0.49 -16.93
CA GLY A 3 -4.69 0.44 -15.46
C GLY A 3 -5.24 -0.88 -14.94
N ILE A 4 -6.31 -1.41 -15.56
CA ILE A 4 -6.86 -2.74 -15.22
C ILE A 4 -5.84 -3.83 -15.54
N ARG A 5 -5.13 -3.74 -16.67
CA ARG A 5 -4.10 -4.73 -17.04
C ARG A 5 -2.95 -4.74 -16.04
N ILE A 6 -2.45 -3.58 -15.61
CA ILE A 6 -1.43 -3.47 -14.55
C ILE A 6 -1.92 -4.13 -13.26
N PHE A 7 -3.16 -3.86 -12.85
CA PHE A 7 -3.72 -4.44 -11.64
C PHE A 7 -3.86 -5.97 -11.73
N ILE A 8 -4.44 -6.49 -12.82
CA ILE A 8 -4.60 -7.93 -13.04
C ILE A 8 -3.23 -8.60 -13.10
N HIS A 9 -2.27 -8.02 -13.81
CA HIS A 9 -0.91 -8.54 -13.90
C HIS A 9 -0.26 -8.60 -12.50
N ALA A 10 -0.41 -7.56 -11.69
CA ALA A 10 0.09 -7.54 -10.32
C ALA A 10 -0.53 -8.64 -9.44
N VAL A 11 -1.85 -8.85 -9.52
CA VAL A 11 -2.52 -9.93 -8.77
C VAL A 11 -2.05 -11.31 -9.25
N ARG A 12 -1.95 -11.52 -10.57
CA ARG A 12 -1.45 -12.77 -11.14
C ARG A 12 0.00 -13.05 -10.79
N MET A 13 0.83 -12.01 -10.66
CA MET A 13 2.22 -12.14 -10.23
C MET A 13 2.31 -12.73 -8.82
N VAL A 14 1.43 -12.30 -7.90
CA VAL A 14 1.36 -12.84 -6.54
C VAL A 14 0.82 -14.27 -6.54
N LEU A 15 -0.31 -14.52 -7.21
CA LEU A 15 -0.96 -15.83 -7.20
C LEU A 15 -0.18 -16.88 -7.99
N GLY A 16 0.44 -16.51 -9.10
CA GLY A 16 1.26 -17.38 -9.94
C GLY A 16 2.57 -17.79 -9.26
N ASN A 17 3.05 -17.00 -8.29
CA ASN A 17 4.25 -17.28 -7.51
C ASN A 17 3.95 -17.58 -6.03
N PHE A 18 2.76 -18.11 -5.74
CA PHE A 18 2.28 -18.30 -4.36
C PHE A 18 3.25 -19.05 -3.43
N PRO A 19 3.95 -20.13 -3.84
CA PRO A 19 4.96 -20.77 -2.98
C PRO A 19 6.09 -19.82 -2.57
N VAL A 20 6.52 -18.93 -3.47
CA VAL A 20 7.55 -17.94 -3.20
C VAL A 20 7.00 -16.82 -2.32
N THR A 21 5.77 -16.37 -2.58
CA THR A 21 5.06 -15.39 -1.73
C THR A 21 5.00 -15.86 -0.27
N LEU A 22 4.68 -17.14 -0.04
CA LEU A 22 4.69 -17.74 1.31
C LEU A 22 6.09 -17.80 1.92
N ARG A 23 7.14 -18.11 1.14
CA ARG A 23 8.54 -18.09 1.65
C ARG A 23 9.02 -16.70 2.02
N ILE A 24 8.57 -15.67 1.30
CA ILE A 24 8.95 -14.27 1.57
C ILE A 24 8.18 -13.70 2.77
N GLY A 25 6.88 -13.93 2.83
CA GLY A 25 6.01 -13.22 3.77
C GLY A 25 5.29 -14.09 4.79
N GLY A 26 5.32 -15.42 4.69
CA GLY A 26 4.49 -16.32 5.49
C GLY A 26 4.85 -16.32 6.97
N ALA A 27 6.14 -16.41 7.31
CA ALA A 27 6.57 -16.31 8.71
C ALA A 27 6.25 -14.92 9.30
N LEU A 28 6.41 -13.86 8.50
CA LEU A 28 6.10 -12.49 8.91
C LEU A 28 4.59 -12.28 9.12
N LEU A 29 3.75 -12.92 8.32
CA LEU A 29 2.29 -12.96 8.51
C LEU A 29 1.92 -13.54 9.87
N VAL A 30 2.56 -14.64 10.29
CA VAL A 30 2.31 -15.25 11.62
C VAL A 30 2.68 -14.28 12.73
N VAL A 31 3.84 -13.61 12.65
CA VAL A 31 4.24 -12.62 13.67
C VAL A 31 3.26 -11.46 13.72
N GLN A 32 2.83 -10.94 12.56
CA GLN A 32 1.82 -9.88 12.50
C GLN A 32 0.48 -10.31 13.11
N PHE A 33 0.06 -11.55 12.86
CA PHE A 33 -1.16 -12.10 13.45
C PHE A 33 -1.07 -12.20 14.98
N LEU A 34 0.08 -12.64 15.53
CA LEU A 34 0.29 -12.68 16.98
C LEU A 34 0.25 -11.28 17.61
N LEU A 35 0.86 -10.29 16.97
CA LEU A 35 0.79 -8.89 17.42
C LEU A 35 -0.64 -8.32 17.30
N ALA A 36 -1.37 -8.72 16.27
CA ALA A 36 -2.78 -8.36 16.09
C ALA A 36 -3.68 -8.97 17.18
N LEU A 37 -3.41 -10.22 17.59
CA LEU A 37 -4.07 -10.85 18.74
C LEU A 37 -3.82 -10.08 20.04
N MET A 38 -2.57 -9.64 20.28
CA MET A 38 -2.22 -8.82 21.44
C MET A 38 -2.90 -7.45 21.42
N ALA A 39 -3.11 -6.87 20.24
CA ALA A 39 -3.83 -5.61 20.06
C ALA A 39 -5.36 -5.75 20.22
N GLY A 40 -5.92 -6.93 19.95
CA GLY A 40 -7.35 -7.22 20.06
C GLY A 40 -8.21 -6.30 19.19
N GLN A 41 -9.29 -5.75 19.76
CA GLN A 41 -10.21 -4.85 19.02
C GLN A 41 -9.54 -3.56 18.53
N ALA A 42 -8.45 -3.12 19.17
CA ALA A 42 -7.72 -1.92 18.73
C ALA A 42 -7.13 -2.07 17.32
N TYR A 43 -6.88 -3.30 16.87
CA TYR A 43 -6.41 -3.60 15.51
C TYR A 43 -7.33 -3.04 14.42
N PHE A 44 -8.66 -3.18 14.59
CA PHE A 44 -9.65 -2.73 13.61
C PHE A 44 -9.94 -1.23 13.72
N ASN A 45 -9.87 -0.68 14.92
CA ASN A 45 -10.15 0.73 15.18
C ASN A 45 -9.07 1.67 14.61
N ALA A 46 -7.85 1.16 14.39
CA ALA A 46 -6.77 1.92 13.77
C ALA A 46 -7.04 2.27 12.28
N GLY A 47 -7.92 1.53 11.60
CA GLY A 47 -8.19 1.69 10.16
C GLY A 47 -9.36 2.62 9.80
N THR A 48 -10.17 3.05 10.77
CA THR A 48 -11.45 3.76 10.50
C THR A 48 -11.36 5.29 10.56
N GLY A 49 -10.17 5.88 10.75
CA GLY A 49 -9.99 7.34 10.84
C GLY A 49 -10.54 7.98 12.13
N GLN A 50 -11.62 7.45 12.71
CA GLN A 50 -12.15 7.83 14.03
C GLN A 50 -11.17 7.47 15.18
N GLY A 51 -10.35 6.43 15.01
CA GLY A 51 -9.30 6.05 15.97
C GLY A 51 -8.11 7.03 16.03
N ALA A 52 -7.91 7.85 14.99
CA ALA A 52 -6.81 8.82 14.96
C ALA A 52 -7.07 10.06 15.82
N LEU A 53 -8.34 10.46 15.99
CA LEU A 53 -8.73 11.60 16.82
C LEU A 53 -8.95 11.21 18.29
N MET A 54 -9.21 9.93 18.57
CA MET A 54 -9.29 9.37 19.91
C MET A 54 -7.94 8.81 20.40
N MET A 55 -6.82 9.42 19.98
CA MET A 55 -5.50 9.22 20.59
C MET A 55 -5.45 9.82 22.01
N SER A 56 -6.32 9.31 22.87
CA SER A 56 -6.34 9.46 24.32
C SER A 56 -5.21 8.63 24.93
N GLY A 57 -3.95 8.88 24.57
CA GLY A 57 -2.75 8.42 25.31
C GLY A 57 -2.59 6.91 25.58
N GLN A 58 -3.48 6.04 25.12
CA GLN A 58 -3.49 4.58 25.36
C GLN A 58 -3.11 3.81 24.10
N GLY A 59 -2.04 4.23 23.43
CA GLY A 59 -1.34 3.32 22.53
C GLY A 59 -0.67 2.24 23.37
N SER A 60 -1.33 1.09 23.55
CA SER A 60 -0.71 -0.04 24.26
C SER A 60 0.62 -0.38 23.58
N LEU A 61 1.62 -0.84 24.36
CA LEU A 61 2.91 -1.29 23.81
C LEU A 61 2.73 -2.24 22.61
N ALA A 62 1.67 -3.06 22.62
CA ALA A 62 1.29 -3.93 21.52
C ALA A 62 0.99 -3.17 20.21
N MET A 63 0.26 -2.05 20.25
CA MET A 63 -0.03 -1.22 19.06
C MET A 63 1.22 -0.52 18.51
N PHE A 64 2.11 -0.08 19.39
CA PHE A 64 3.40 0.47 18.99
C PHE A 64 4.25 -0.60 18.29
N LEU A 65 4.41 -1.77 18.92
CA LEU A 65 5.16 -2.90 18.36
C LEU A 65 4.56 -3.39 17.03
N LEU A 66 3.23 -3.48 16.93
CA LEU A 66 2.54 -3.82 15.69
C LEU A 66 2.85 -2.80 14.58
N SER A 67 2.83 -1.51 14.88
CA SER A 67 3.13 -0.46 13.89
C SER A 67 4.58 -0.53 13.40
N VAL A 68 5.53 -0.73 14.33
CA VAL A 68 6.95 -0.92 13.97
C VAL A 68 7.13 -2.18 13.12
N ALA A 69 6.50 -3.29 13.52
CA ALA A 69 6.56 -4.55 12.79
C ALA A 69 6.00 -4.41 11.37
N ARG A 70 4.86 -3.74 11.18
CA ARG A 70 4.26 -3.45 9.86
C ARG A 70 5.23 -2.72 8.94
N ILE A 71 5.91 -1.69 9.46
CA ILE A 71 6.87 -0.91 8.66
C ILE A 71 8.08 -1.76 8.31
N VAL A 72 8.72 -2.40 9.28
CA VAL A 72 9.95 -3.17 9.06
C VAL A 72 9.68 -4.38 8.15
N PHE A 73 8.62 -5.14 8.43
CA PHE A 73 8.26 -6.31 7.63
C PHE A 73 7.76 -5.90 6.25
N GLY A 74 6.98 -4.82 6.14
CA GLY A 74 6.55 -4.30 4.84
C GLY A 74 7.73 -3.91 3.95
N LEU A 75 8.72 -3.21 4.48
CA LEU A 75 9.94 -2.87 3.75
C LEU A 75 10.73 -4.12 3.34
N TRP A 76 10.88 -5.07 4.26
CA TRP A 76 11.62 -6.30 4.00
C TRP A 76 10.93 -7.16 2.92
N ILE A 77 9.62 -7.34 3.02
CA ILE A 77 8.80 -8.04 2.03
C ILE A 77 8.89 -7.35 0.68
N ALA A 78 8.69 -6.02 0.63
CA ALA A 78 8.71 -5.26 -0.61
C ALA A 78 10.07 -5.40 -1.34
N VAL A 79 11.18 -5.23 -0.62
CA VAL A 79 12.52 -5.35 -1.21
C VAL A 79 12.79 -6.78 -1.70
N ALA A 80 12.48 -7.79 -0.88
CA ALA A 80 12.65 -9.18 -1.29
C ALA A 80 11.79 -9.51 -2.53
N TRP A 81 10.56 -9.01 -2.57
CA TRP A 81 9.65 -9.20 -3.69
C TRP A 81 10.14 -8.53 -4.97
N HIS A 82 10.57 -7.27 -4.90
CA HIS A 82 11.13 -6.56 -6.05
C HIS A 82 12.35 -7.28 -6.63
N ARG A 83 13.26 -7.75 -5.76
CA ARG A 83 14.48 -8.46 -6.18
C ARG A 83 14.15 -9.83 -6.76
N PHE A 84 13.20 -10.56 -6.19
CA PHE A 84 12.72 -11.81 -6.77
C PHE A 84 12.16 -11.61 -8.18
N ILE A 85 11.28 -10.63 -8.40
CA ILE A 85 10.64 -10.44 -9.71
C ILE A 85 11.58 -9.83 -10.75
N LEU A 86 12.44 -8.88 -10.35
CA LEU A 86 13.28 -8.15 -11.29
C LEU A 86 14.65 -8.81 -11.53
N LEU A 87 15.22 -9.45 -10.51
CA LEU A 87 16.55 -10.06 -10.54
C LEU A 87 16.52 -11.59 -10.42
N GLU A 88 15.34 -12.21 -10.32
CA GLU A 88 15.18 -13.66 -10.10
C GLU A 88 15.91 -14.16 -8.84
N GLU A 89 16.09 -13.29 -7.85
CA GLU A 89 16.74 -13.64 -6.59
C GLU A 89 15.79 -14.50 -5.73
N MET A 90 16.15 -15.78 -5.57
CA MET A 90 15.35 -16.70 -4.76
C MET A 90 15.43 -16.36 -3.27
N PRO A 91 14.29 -16.33 -2.54
CA PRO A 91 14.31 -16.16 -1.10
C PRO A 91 14.90 -17.40 -0.41
N GLY A 92 15.31 -17.22 0.85
CA GLY A 92 15.69 -18.35 1.71
C GLY A 92 14.52 -19.31 1.98
N ALA A 93 14.80 -20.39 2.70
CA ALA A 93 13.84 -21.48 2.90
C ALA A 93 12.56 -21.05 3.66
N ALA A 94 12.69 -20.19 4.66
CA ALA A 94 11.59 -19.75 5.53
C ALA A 94 11.48 -18.22 5.71
N LEU A 95 12.55 -17.49 5.40
CA LEU A 95 12.61 -16.03 5.44
C LEU A 95 13.43 -15.54 4.24
N PRO A 96 13.13 -14.34 3.70
CA PRO A 96 13.94 -13.73 2.66
C PRO A 96 15.33 -13.36 3.20
N HIS A 97 16.33 -13.28 2.32
CA HIS A 97 17.66 -12.82 2.73
C HIS A 97 17.58 -11.37 3.25
N TRP A 98 18.28 -11.08 4.36
CA TRP A 98 18.36 -9.72 4.88
C TRP A 98 19.35 -8.90 4.06
N ASN A 99 18.85 -7.89 3.36
CA ASN A 99 19.68 -6.95 2.60
C ASN A 99 19.49 -5.53 3.15
N GLY A 100 20.19 -5.21 4.24
CA GLY A 100 20.03 -3.94 4.95
C GLY A 100 20.32 -2.70 4.09
N SER A 101 21.26 -2.79 3.14
CA SER A 101 21.58 -1.68 2.24
C SER A 101 20.46 -1.41 1.24
N ALA A 102 19.87 -2.46 0.65
CA ALA A 102 18.71 -2.34 -0.23
C ALA A 102 17.46 -1.89 0.52
N ILE A 103 17.20 -2.42 1.72
CA ILE A 103 16.10 -1.98 2.60
C ILE A 103 16.23 -0.50 2.95
N TRP A 104 17.43 -0.04 3.31
CA TRP A 104 17.66 1.37 3.61
C TRP A 104 17.53 2.28 2.37
N ALA A 105 18.00 1.83 1.21
CA ALA A 105 17.82 2.55 -0.05
C ALA A 105 16.34 2.70 -0.41
N TYR A 106 15.57 1.61 -0.29
CA TYR A 106 14.14 1.58 -0.52
C TYR A 106 13.39 2.48 0.47
N PHE A 107 13.72 2.42 1.76
CA PHE A 107 13.14 3.29 2.78
C PHE A 107 13.35 4.77 2.44
N LYS A 108 14.59 5.19 2.11
CA LYS A 108 14.86 6.57 1.73
C LYS A 108 14.10 7.00 0.48
N ALA A 109 14.02 6.15 -0.54
CA ALA A 109 13.21 6.41 -1.73
C ALA A 109 11.73 6.55 -1.36
N GLY A 110 11.22 5.71 -0.46
CA GLY A 110 9.87 5.79 0.11
C GLY A 110 9.59 7.12 0.81
N VAL A 111 10.50 7.56 1.67
CA VAL A 111 10.40 8.87 2.35
C VAL A 111 10.39 10.01 1.33
N ILE A 112 11.26 9.99 0.32
CA ILE A 112 11.28 11.02 -0.73
C ILE A 112 9.97 11.05 -1.51
N VAL A 113 9.46 9.87 -1.92
CA VAL A 113 8.18 9.73 -2.62
C VAL A 113 7.04 10.26 -1.75
N ALA A 114 7.00 9.89 -0.47
CA ALA A 114 5.98 10.36 0.46
C ALA A 114 6.03 11.88 0.65
N LEU A 115 7.21 12.47 0.82
CA LEU A 115 7.38 13.92 0.94
C LEU A 115 6.92 14.66 -0.32
N ILE A 116 7.23 14.15 -1.51
CA ILE A 116 6.78 14.73 -2.78
C ILE A 116 5.25 14.67 -2.90
N VAL A 117 4.66 13.51 -2.60
CA VAL A 117 3.20 13.34 -2.65
C VAL A 117 2.51 14.26 -1.65
N VAL A 118 2.98 14.32 -0.41
CA VAL A 118 2.44 15.22 0.62
C VAL A 118 2.55 16.68 0.16
N ALA A 119 3.74 17.12 -0.27
CA ALA A 119 3.95 18.48 -0.74
C ALA A 119 3.03 18.85 -1.91
N ALA A 120 2.81 17.93 -2.85
CA ALA A 120 1.95 18.15 -4.01
C ALA A 120 0.46 18.12 -3.68
N VAL A 121 0.06 17.40 -2.64
CA VAL A 121 -1.34 17.28 -2.21
C VAL A 121 -1.74 18.39 -1.24
N ILE A 122 -0.80 19.04 -0.51
CA ILE A 122 -1.10 20.18 0.40
C ILE A 122 -1.97 21.26 -0.27
N PRO A 123 -1.65 21.80 -1.46
CA PRO A 123 -2.49 22.80 -2.10
C PRO A 123 -3.89 22.28 -2.41
N MET A 124 -4.00 21.02 -2.82
CA MET A 124 -5.29 20.38 -3.08
C MET A 124 -6.07 20.19 -1.79
N VAL A 125 -5.38 19.93 -0.67
CA VAL A 125 -6.03 19.83 0.64
C VAL A 125 -6.55 21.19 1.10
N MET A 126 -5.76 22.24 0.95
CA MET A 126 -6.18 23.59 1.32
C MET A 126 -7.40 24.01 0.51
N LEU A 127 -7.35 23.89 -0.82
CA LEU A 127 -8.45 24.25 -1.72
C LEU A 127 -9.67 23.34 -1.52
N GLY A 128 -9.43 22.04 -1.40
CA GLY A 128 -10.43 21.01 -1.19
C GLY A 128 -11.19 21.16 0.13
N SER A 129 -10.50 21.60 1.17
CA SER A 129 -11.13 21.87 2.48
C SER A 129 -12.17 22.96 2.38
N PHE A 130 -11.97 24.02 1.58
CA PHE A 130 -13.00 25.03 1.33
C PHE A 130 -14.24 24.46 0.64
N LEU A 131 -14.07 23.48 -0.25
CA LEU A 131 -15.18 22.81 -0.94
C LEU A 131 -15.94 21.84 -0.04
N ILE A 132 -15.23 21.16 0.86
CA ILE A 132 -15.79 20.13 1.75
C ILE A 132 -16.41 20.74 3.01
N PHE A 133 -15.85 21.86 3.51
CA PHE A 133 -16.22 22.49 4.78
C PHE A 133 -17.72 22.75 4.97
N PRO A 134 -18.48 23.27 3.97
CA PRO A 134 -19.91 23.51 4.12
C PRO A 134 -20.74 22.24 4.37
N PHE A 135 -20.24 21.08 3.93
CA PHE A 135 -20.94 19.80 4.06
C PHE A 135 -20.60 19.08 5.36
N VAL A 136 -19.39 19.31 5.90
CA VAL A 136 -18.92 18.74 7.18
C VAL A 136 -19.45 19.53 8.38
N SER A 137 -19.68 20.84 8.25
CA SER A 137 -20.20 21.69 9.33
C SER A 137 -21.68 21.46 9.68
N SER A 138 -22.36 20.52 9.00
CA SER A 138 -23.78 20.18 9.18
C SER A 138 -24.11 19.47 10.50
N GLY A 139 -23.12 19.18 11.36
CA GLY A 139 -23.33 18.55 12.67
C GLY A 139 -23.66 17.05 12.62
N SER A 140 -23.52 16.41 11.46
CA SER A 140 -23.67 14.97 11.31
C SER A 140 -22.46 14.23 11.88
N ALA A 141 -22.71 13.19 12.70
CA ALA A 141 -21.65 12.40 13.32
C ALA A 141 -20.85 11.55 12.31
N GLU A 142 -21.43 11.29 11.13
CA GLU A 142 -20.84 10.46 10.08
C GLU A 142 -20.74 11.25 8.77
N PRO A 143 -19.60 11.22 8.06
CA PRO A 143 -19.46 11.84 6.75
C PRO A 143 -20.50 11.28 5.78
N SER A 144 -21.24 12.15 5.10
CA SER A 144 -22.16 11.71 4.05
C SER A 144 -21.40 11.02 2.90
N LEU A 145 -22.08 10.12 2.18
CA LEU A 145 -21.53 9.48 0.97
C LEU A 145 -20.95 10.52 -0.01
N PHE A 146 -21.61 11.67 -0.12
CA PHE A 146 -21.15 12.79 -0.92
C PHE A 146 -19.79 13.33 -0.45
N VAL A 147 -19.62 13.59 0.86
CA VAL A 147 -18.33 14.05 1.42
C VAL A 147 -17.23 13.01 1.21
N MET A 148 -17.54 11.72 1.36
CA MET A 148 -16.59 10.64 1.12
C MET A 148 -16.12 10.59 -0.34
N LEU A 149 -17.05 10.66 -1.29
CA LEU A 149 -16.73 10.70 -2.73
C LEU A 149 -15.95 11.95 -3.12
N LEU A 150 -16.27 13.10 -2.51
CA LEU A 150 -15.53 14.33 -2.72
C LEU A 150 -14.09 14.21 -2.18
N GLY A 151 -13.90 13.62 -1.00
CA GLY A 151 -12.57 13.34 -0.45
C GLY A 151 -11.76 12.37 -1.30
N LEU A 152 -12.40 11.35 -1.86
CA LEU A 152 -11.78 10.45 -2.84
C LEU A 152 -11.24 11.22 -4.07
N LEU A 153 -12.08 12.09 -4.65
CA LEU A 153 -11.74 12.86 -5.83
C LEU A 153 -10.63 13.89 -5.57
N VAL A 154 -10.69 14.57 -4.43
CA VAL A 154 -9.84 15.72 -4.11
C VAL A 154 -8.51 15.30 -3.49
N PHE A 155 -8.48 14.23 -2.69
CA PHE A 155 -7.28 13.82 -1.97
C PHE A 155 -6.65 12.55 -2.53
N TYR A 156 -7.41 11.46 -2.61
CA TYR A 156 -6.86 10.15 -2.91
C TYR A 156 -6.40 10.04 -4.37
N LEU A 157 -7.23 10.45 -5.33
CA LEU A 157 -6.90 10.32 -6.75
C LEU A 157 -5.63 11.10 -7.14
N PRO A 158 -5.45 12.37 -6.75
CA PRO A 158 -4.21 13.09 -7.05
C PRO A 158 -2.99 12.48 -6.36
N ALA A 159 -3.13 12.07 -5.09
CA ALA A 159 -2.04 11.42 -4.35
C ALA A 159 -1.61 10.12 -5.02
N ALA A 160 -2.56 9.26 -5.40
CA ALA A 160 -2.30 8.00 -6.09
C ALA A 160 -1.71 8.24 -7.48
N TYR A 161 -2.24 9.21 -8.23
CA TYR A 161 -1.71 9.59 -9.53
C TYR A 161 -0.23 9.99 -9.45
N ILE A 162 0.12 10.92 -8.56
CA ILE A 162 1.50 11.38 -8.38
C ILE A 162 2.37 10.24 -7.87
N GLY A 163 1.86 9.46 -6.90
CA GLY A 163 2.53 8.30 -6.35
C GLY A 163 2.91 7.28 -7.42
N TYR A 164 2.00 6.92 -8.32
CA TYR A 164 2.29 5.97 -9.41
C TYR A 164 3.25 6.52 -10.47
N ARG A 165 3.28 7.84 -10.70
CA ARG A 165 4.25 8.48 -11.61
C ARG A 165 5.69 8.35 -11.13
N ILE A 166 5.90 8.37 -9.82
CA ILE A 166 7.23 8.35 -9.20
C ILE A 166 7.56 7.00 -8.53
N ALA A 167 6.57 6.11 -8.44
CA ALA A 167 6.66 4.75 -7.94
C ALA A 167 7.86 3.95 -8.49
N PRO A 168 8.27 4.07 -9.78
CA PRO A 168 9.43 3.33 -10.28
C PRO A 168 10.71 3.56 -9.50
N MET A 169 10.85 4.68 -8.78
CA MET A 169 12.01 4.94 -7.91
C MET A 169 12.16 3.87 -6.81
N LEU A 170 11.05 3.28 -6.36
CA LEU A 170 11.02 2.29 -5.27
C LEU A 170 11.62 0.94 -5.70
N PRO A 171 11.11 0.23 -6.74
CA PRO A 171 11.76 -0.98 -7.23
C PRO A 171 13.20 -0.74 -7.67
N SER A 172 13.49 0.40 -8.31
CA SER A 172 14.86 0.75 -8.72
C SER A 172 15.81 0.77 -7.51
N ALA A 173 15.39 1.41 -6.41
CA ALA A 173 16.16 1.44 -5.17
C ALA A 173 16.36 0.04 -4.54
N ALA A 174 15.35 -0.84 -4.62
CA ALA A 174 15.45 -2.21 -4.10
C ALA A 174 16.47 -3.08 -4.87
N ILE A 175 16.60 -2.86 -6.19
CA ILE A 175 17.55 -3.59 -7.04
C ILE A 175 18.94 -2.93 -7.12
N GLY A 176 19.12 -1.77 -6.49
CA GLY A 176 20.40 -1.05 -6.44
C GLY A 176 20.63 -0.05 -7.57
N ASN A 177 19.67 0.11 -8.50
CA ASN A 177 19.72 1.09 -9.58
C ASN A 177 19.01 2.37 -9.14
N ARG A 178 19.71 3.49 -8.96
CA ARG A 178 19.04 4.73 -8.54
C ARG A 178 18.38 5.42 -9.72
N LEU A 179 17.06 5.52 -9.70
CA LEU A 179 16.27 6.30 -10.66
C LEU A 179 15.94 7.68 -10.07
N LYS A 180 16.24 8.76 -10.80
CA LYS A 180 15.94 10.13 -10.37
C LYS A 180 14.46 10.45 -10.59
N LEU A 181 13.95 11.45 -9.85
CA LEU A 181 12.57 11.92 -9.96
C LEU A 181 12.17 12.31 -11.40
N GLY A 182 13.01 13.11 -12.06
CA GLY A 182 12.75 13.54 -13.44
C GLY A 182 12.73 12.37 -14.43
N GLU A 183 13.57 11.37 -14.22
CA GLU A 183 13.62 10.16 -15.05
C GLU A 183 12.36 9.32 -14.86
N ALA A 184 11.93 9.09 -13.62
CA ALA A 184 10.69 8.39 -13.31
C ALA A 184 9.46 9.09 -13.89
N TRP A 185 9.41 10.43 -13.76
CA TRP A 185 8.32 11.24 -14.29
C TRP A 185 8.25 11.21 -15.82
N SER A 186 9.39 11.32 -16.49
CA SER A 186 9.46 11.24 -17.95
C SER A 186 9.18 9.83 -18.46
N ALA A 187 9.67 8.79 -17.80
CA ALA A 187 9.45 7.40 -18.18
C ALA A 187 7.96 7.00 -18.14
N THR A 188 7.20 7.58 -17.20
CA THR A 188 5.77 7.37 -17.06
C THR A 188 4.91 8.39 -17.83
N ALA A 189 5.49 9.25 -18.67
CA ALA A 189 4.77 10.21 -19.50
C ALA A 189 3.66 9.55 -20.35
N GLY A 190 2.49 10.18 -20.45
CA GLY A 190 1.36 9.66 -21.24
C GLY A 190 0.49 8.60 -20.58
N SER A 191 0.85 8.05 -19.42
CA SER A 191 0.07 6.98 -18.74
C SER A 191 -1.09 7.48 -17.86
N GLY A 192 -1.48 8.74 -17.98
CA GLY A 192 -2.29 9.39 -16.94
C GLY A 192 -3.66 8.74 -16.70
N ALA A 193 -4.38 8.42 -17.78
CA ALA A 193 -5.66 7.71 -17.69
C ALA A 193 -5.50 6.29 -17.09
N ALA A 194 -4.38 5.62 -17.39
CA ALA A 194 -4.09 4.29 -16.83
C ALA A 194 -3.89 4.35 -15.32
N PHE A 195 -3.19 5.38 -14.80
CA PHE A 195 -2.96 5.54 -13.36
C PHE A 195 -4.20 5.97 -12.59
N VAL A 196 -5.07 6.81 -13.17
CA VAL A 196 -6.37 7.11 -12.55
C VAL A 196 -7.23 5.85 -12.45
N LEU A 197 -7.32 5.07 -13.54
CA LEU A 197 -8.06 3.81 -13.54
C LEU A 197 -7.46 2.79 -12.55
N LEU A 198 -6.13 2.67 -12.51
CA LEU A 198 -5.42 1.81 -11.56
C LEU A 198 -5.71 2.23 -10.11
N ALA A 199 -5.74 3.53 -9.81
CA ALA A 199 -6.05 4.04 -8.48
C ALA A 199 -7.47 3.66 -8.03
N LEU A 200 -8.45 3.81 -8.94
CA LEU A 200 -9.86 3.45 -8.69
C LEU A 200 -10.02 1.95 -8.46
N VAL A 201 -9.43 1.12 -9.32
CA VAL A 201 -9.51 -0.35 -9.20
C VAL A 201 -8.79 -0.83 -7.94
N SER A 202 -7.62 -0.27 -7.61
CA SER A 202 -6.88 -0.63 -6.40
C SER A 202 -7.64 -0.25 -5.13
N LEU A 203 -8.30 0.91 -5.13
CA LEU A 203 -9.16 1.33 -4.01
C LEU A 203 -10.34 0.38 -3.84
N LEU A 204 -11.06 0.11 -4.93
CA LEU A 204 -12.22 -0.78 -4.90
C LEU A 204 -11.83 -2.18 -4.44
N ALA A 205 -10.74 -2.73 -4.98
CA ALA A 205 -10.22 -4.03 -4.58
C ALA A 205 -9.79 -4.06 -3.12
N GLY A 206 -9.09 -3.03 -2.64
CA GLY A 206 -8.70 -2.91 -1.24
C GLY A 206 -9.90 -2.84 -0.31
N TRP A 207 -10.93 -2.06 -0.67
CA TRP A 207 -12.17 -1.98 0.09
C TRP A 207 -12.88 -3.33 0.14
N LEU A 208 -13.11 -3.97 -1.02
CA LEU A 208 -13.74 -5.30 -1.11
C LEU A 208 -12.97 -6.37 -0.33
N LEU A 209 -11.63 -6.35 -0.38
CA LEU A 209 -10.79 -7.29 0.34
C LEU A 209 -10.91 -7.15 1.85
N ASN A 210 -11.13 -5.94 2.36
CA ASN A 210 -11.23 -5.67 3.80
C ASN A 210 -12.66 -5.85 4.36
N LEU A 211 -13.70 -5.85 3.52
CA LEU A 211 -15.08 -6.01 3.97
C LEU A 211 -15.31 -7.25 4.85
N PRO A 212 -14.84 -8.47 4.49
CA PRO A 212 -15.09 -9.64 5.31
C PRO A 212 -14.49 -9.53 6.71
N ALA A 213 -13.36 -8.83 6.88
CA ALA A 213 -12.74 -8.61 8.19
C ALA A 213 -13.71 -7.92 9.16
N LEU A 214 -14.43 -6.90 8.68
CA LEU A 214 -15.38 -6.11 9.46
C LEU A 214 -16.60 -6.93 9.89
N TYR A 215 -17.12 -7.78 9.00
CA TYR A 215 -18.25 -8.66 9.33
C TYR A 215 -17.83 -9.80 10.25
N LEU A 216 -16.70 -10.44 9.99
CA LEU A 216 -16.18 -11.54 10.79
C LEU A 216 -15.83 -11.08 12.21
N ALA A 217 -15.21 -9.90 12.37
CA ALA A 217 -14.83 -9.36 13.68
C ALA A 217 -16.03 -9.12 14.62
N ARG A 218 -17.24 -8.89 14.08
CA ARG A 218 -18.47 -8.74 14.87
C ARG A 218 -18.96 -10.06 15.45
N GLY A 219 -18.76 -11.18 14.74
CA GLY A 219 -19.17 -12.51 15.19
C GLY A 219 -18.07 -13.25 15.97
N SER A 220 -16.82 -13.16 15.50
CA SER A 220 -15.63 -13.72 16.13
C SER A 220 -14.43 -12.84 15.85
N LEU A 221 -13.90 -12.21 16.90
CA LEU A 221 -12.71 -11.38 16.81
C LEU A 221 -11.54 -12.14 16.17
N ILE A 222 -11.34 -13.42 16.51
CA ILE A 222 -10.24 -14.24 15.98
C ILE A 222 -10.38 -14.42 14.47
N LEU A 223 -11.58 -14.74 13.96
CA LEU A 223 -11.81 -14.88 12.51
C LEU A 223 -11.62 -13.56 11.78
N GLY A 224 -12.07 -12.46 12.38
CA GLY A 224 -11.81 -11.11 11.89
C GLY A 224 -10.31 -10.84 11.77
N LEU A 225 -9.53 -11.16 12.79
CA LEU A 225 -8.08 -10.93 12.82
C LEU A 225 -7.36 -11.79 11.78
N ILE A 226 -7.71 -13.08 11.66
CA ILE A 226 -7.13 -13.96 10.63
C ILE A 226 -7.34 -13.35 9.24
N TRP A 227 -8.57 -12.97 8.91
CA TRP A 227 -8.86 -12.37 7.61
C TRP A 227 -8.18 -11.00 7.44
N GLY A 228 -8.24 -10.14 8.47
CA GLY A 228 -7.68 -8.80 8.44
C GLY A 228 -6.16 -8.80 8.22
N THR A 229 -5.43 -9.67 8.90
CA THR A 229 -3.98 -9.79 8.71
C THR A 229 -3.65 -10.42 7.35
N LEU A 230 -4.43 -11.40 6.88
CA LEU A 230 -4.25 -11.97 5.54
C LEU A 230 -4.51 -10.94 4.43
N ALA A 231 -5.56 -10.12 4.57
CA ALA A 231 -5.91 -9.05 3.64
C ALA A 231 -4.81 -7.97 3.58
N GLU A 232 -4.28 -7.56 4.73
CA GLU A 232 -3.16 -6.62 4.82
C GLU A 232 -1.90 -7.19 4.15
N TRP A 233 -1.58 -8.45 4.42
CA TRP A 233 -0.46 -9.15 3.82
C TRP A 233 -0.57 -9.23 2.29
N LEU A 234 -1.74 -9.61 1.76
CA LEU A 234 -2.00 -9.60 0.32
C LEU A 234 -1.89 -8.20 -0.27
N THR A 235 -2.35 -7.17 0.45
CA THR A 235 -2.27 -5.78 0.03
C THR A 235 -0.82 -5.33 -0.14
N VAL A 236 0.09 -5.73 0.75
CA VAL A 236 1.53 -5.44 0.62
C VAL A 236 2.12 -6.07 -0.65
N PHE A 237 1.82 -7.35 -0.92
CA PHE A 237 2.34 -8.05 -2.11
C PHE A 237 1.75 -7.50 -3.40
N VAL A 238 0.44 -7.27 -3.46
CA VAL A 238 -0.20 -6.68 -4.65
C VAL A 238 0.29 -5.25 -4.87
N GLY A 239 0.42 -4.46 -3.81
CA GLY A 239 1.01 -3.13 -3.87
C GLY A 239 2.43 -3.15 -4.44
N ALA A 240 3.32 -3.98 -3.89
CA ALA A 240 4.69 -4.14 -4.40
C ALA A 240 4.70 -4.65 -5.86
N SER A 241 3.77 -5.54 -6.23
CA SER A 241 3.63 -6.03 -7.60
C SER A 241 3.18 -4.94 -8.57
N ILE A 242 2.27 -4.05 -8.15
CA ILE A 242 1.88 -2.87 -8.95
C ILE A 242 3.10 -2.00 -9.21
N LEU A 243 3.89 -1.66 -8.17
CA LEU A 243 5.08 -0.83 -8.34
C LEU A 243 6.11 -1.50 -9.27
N THR A 244 6.31 -2.81 -9.11
CA THR A 244 7.21 -3.60 -9.97
C THR A 244 6.74 -3.63 -11.41
N THR A 245 5.42 -3.76 -11.63
CA THR A 245 4.81 -3.77 -12.97
C THR A 245 4.98 -2.42 -13.65
N ILE A 246 4.75 -1.32 -12.93
CA ILE A 246 4.98 0.04 -13.44
C ILE A 246 6.47 0.22 -13.79
N HIS A 247 7.38 -0.20 -12.92
CA HIS A 247 8.81 -0.12 -13.19
C HIS A 247 9.22 -0.95 -14.42
N GLY A 248 8.85 -2.23 -14.44
CA GLY A 248 9.17 -3.14 -15.55
C GLY A 248 8.62 -2.64 -16.89
N HIS A 249 7.37 -2.17 -16.92
CA HIS A 249 6.76 -1.71 -18.17
C HIS A 249 7.28 -0.34 -18.63
N TYR A 250 7.31 0.67 -17.75
CA TYR A 250 7.62 2.04 -18.16
C TYR A 250 9.11 2.35 -18.17
N VAL A 251 9.93 1.71 -17.32
CA VAL A 251 11.38 1.93 -17.25
C VAL A 251 12.12 0.86 -18.05
N GLU A 252 11.90 -0.42 -17.75
CA GLU A 252 12.61 -1.52 -18.42
C GLU A 252 12.00 -1.96 -19.75
N LYS A 253 10.86 -1.37 -20.14
CA LYS A 253 10.13 -1.66 -21.39
C LYS A 253 9.71 -3.12 -21.55
N ARG A 254 9.47 -3.84 -20.45
CA ARG A 254 8.89 -5.18 -20.45
C ARG A 254 7.43 -5.13 -20.94
N GLU A 255 7.00 -6.20 -21.61
CA GLU A 255 5.63 -6.32 -22.11
C GLU A 255 4.62 -6.54 -20.97
N LEU A 256 3.44 -5.90 -21.09
CA LEU A 256 2.31 -6.14 -20.19
C LEU A 256 1.47 -7.29 -20.71
N ASN A 257 1.80 -8.50 -20.27
CA ASN A 257 0.98 -9.67 -20.56
C ASN A 257 -0.26 -9.67 -19.65
N ALA A 258 -1.43 -9.55 -20.28
CA ALA A 258 -2.74 -9.46 -19.64
C ALA A 258 -3.43 -10.81 -19.47
#